data_AF-A0A1X2C9T9-F1
#
_entry.id   AF-A0A1X2C9T9-F1
#
_cell.length_a   1.000
_cell.length_b   1.000
_cell.length_c   1.000
_cell.angle_alpha   90.00
_cell.angle_beta   90.00
_cell.angle_gamma   90.00
#
_symmetry.space_group_name_H-M   'P 1'
#
loop_
_entity.id
_entity.type
_entity.pdbx_description
1 polymer ?
#
loop_
_entity_poly.entity_id
_entity_poly.type
_entity_poly.pdbx_seq_one_letter_code
_entity_poly.pdbx_strand_id
1 'polypeptide(L)'
;MHPGSPAEPVLASRGITTEDKPVFVGLSPGTGESTDAWADFLTDLRERGLGTPLPIVCDGAKGLNAAIERIYPIALRQRCLIHRLRNVLAKIPTGMQAEVRDGYWAIFDTTDLGIEPGPQLVEIVDNRIKAFAAKYCDLYPAAMRVLLPTTQC
;
A
#
# COMPACT_ATOMS: atom_id res chain seq x y z
N MET A 1 5.03 14.80 -24.02
CA MET A 1 3.61 14.84 -23.64
C MET A 1 2.94 15.86 -24.54
N HIS A 2 2.08 15.44 -25.48
CA HIS A 2 1.43 16.37 -26.41
C HIS A 2 0.16 16.95 -25.77
N PRO A 3 -0.09 18.27 -25.89
CA PRO A 3 -1.34 18.87 -25.45
C PRO A 3 -2.53 18.15 -26.11
N GLY A 4 -3.44 17.61 -25.30
CA GLY A 4 -4.67 16.93 -25.77
C GLY A 4 -4.58 15.41 -25.90
N SER A 5 -3.42 14.78 -25.72
CA SER A 5 -3.32 13.32 -25.64
C SER A 5 -3.74 12.81 -24.24
N PRO A 6 -4.42 11.64 -24.15
CA PRO A 6 -4.71 11.02 -22.86
C PRO A 6 -3.41 10.80 -22.06
N ALA A 7 -3.48 10.95 -20.74
CA ALA A 7 -2.36 10.58 -19.89
C ALA A 7 -2.18 9.05 -19.93
N GLU A 8 -0.99 8.59 -20.31
CA GLU A 8 -0.61 7.18 -20.26
C GLU A 8 -0.05 6.85 -18.87
N PRO A 9 -0.48 5.76 -18.23
CA PRO A 9 0.06 5.36 -16.95
C PRO A 9 1.52 4.90 -17.13
N VAL A 10 2.32 5.12 -16.09
CA VAL A 10 3.70 4.63 -16.04
C VAL A 10 3.80 3.68 -14.85
N LEU A 11 4.25 2.46 -15.12
CA LEU A 11 4.51 1.46 -14.11
C LEU A 11 5.94 1.65 -13.61
N ALA A 12 6.10 1.76 -12.30
CA ALA A 12 7.39 2.04 -11.69
C ALA A 12 7.61 1.18 -10.45
N SER A 13 8.85 0.78 -10.22
CA SER A 13 9.27 0.11 -9.01
C SER A 13 10.55 0.72 -8.44
N ARG A 14 10.59 0.80 -7.12
CA ARG A 14 11.75 1.14 -6.31
C ARG A 14 11.94 0.05 -5.27
N GLY A 15 13.19 -0.31 -5.02
CA GLY A 15 13.57 -1.29 -4.01
C GLY A 15 14.40 -0.65 -2.91
N ILE A 16 14.49 -1.35 -1.79
CA ILE A 16 15.48 -1.10 -0.73
C ILE A 16 16.40 -2.32 -0.71
N THR A 17 17.71 -2.12 -0.74
CA THR A 17 18.67 -3.23 -0.66
C THR A 17 18.79 -3.76 0.77
N THR A 18 19.49 -4.87 0.96
CA THR A 18 19.84 -5.39 2.30
C THR A 18 20.82 -4.51 3.07
N GLU A 19 21.34 -3.44 2.45
CA GLU A 19 22.16 -2.40 3.06
C GLU A 19 21.35 -1.10 3.30
N ASP A 20 20.01 -1.19 3.27
CA ASP A 20 19.08 -0.07 3.47
C ASP A 20 19.19 1.06 2.44
N LYS A 21 19.75 0.78 1.26
CA LYS A 21 19.90 1.77 0.19
C LYS A 21 18.71 1.75 -0.76
N PRO A 22 18.08 2.90 -1.06
CA PRO A 22 17.04 2.97 -2.08
C PRO A 22 17.64 2.81 -3.47
N VAL A 23 17.01 1.97 -4.29
CA VAL A 23 17.41 1.73 -5.68
C VAL A 23 16.22 1.85 -6.61
N PHE A 24 16.46 2.42 -7.79
CA PHE A 24 15.50 2.39 -8.86
C PHE A 24 15.57 1.03 -9.56
N VAL A 25 14.44 0.33 -9.67
CA VAL A 25 14.41 -1.07 -10.14
C VAL A 25 13.90 -1.16 -11.58
N GLY A 26 12.86 -0.39 -11.92
CA GLY A 26 12.34 -0.38 -13.28
C GLY A 26 11.27 0.68 -13.53
N LEU A 27 11.16 1.05 -14.81
CA LEU A 27 10.11 1.87 -15.39
C LEU A 27 9.58 1.16 -16.63
N SER A 28 8.28 1.21 -16.87
CA SER A 28 7.72 0.84 -18.17
C SER A 28 6.48 1.69 -18.46
N PRO A 29 6.23 2.09 -19.72
CA PRO A 29 4.92 2.58 -20.11
C PRO A 29 3.87 1.50 -19.81
N GLY A 30 2.80 1.87 -19.13
CA GLY A 30 1.66 1.00 -18.91
C GLY A 30 0.66 1.17 -20.05
N THR A 31 0.28 0.07 -20.71
CA THR A 31 -0.92 0.05 -21.56
C THR A 31 -2.21 0.09 -20.73
N GLY A 32 -2.08 0.07 -19.40
CA GLY A 32 -3.14 0.17 -18.39
C GLY A 32 -2.63 -0.30 -17.02
N GLU A 33 -3.54 -0.44 -16.06
CA GLU A 33 -3.27 -1.04 -14.74
C GLU A 33 -3.88 -2.46 -14.61
N SER A 34 -3.99 -3.17 -15.75
CA SER A 34 -4.50 -4.53 -15.80
C SER A 34 -3.53 -5.52 -15.15
N THR A 35 -4.04 -6.70 -14.79
CA THR A 35 -3.19 -7.79 -14.29
C THR A 35 -2.08 -8.14 -15.28
N ASP A 36 -2.38 -8.18 -16.57
CA ASP A 36 -1.41 -8.58 -17.59
C ASP A 36 -0.33 -7.51 -17.77
N ALA A 37 -0.70 -6.22 -17.79
CA ALA A 37 0.28 -5.12 -17.85
C ALA A 37 1.26 -5.15 -16.66
N TRP A 38 0.77 -5.42 -15.45
CA TRP A 38 1.62 -5.59 -14.28
C TRP A 38 2.43 -6.89 -14.32
N ALA A 39 1.88 -7.99 -14.82
CA ALA A 39 2.59 -9.27 -14.93
C ALA A 39 3.75 -9.18 -15.93
N ASP A 40 3.56 -8.50 -17.06
CA ASP A 40 4.61 -8.24 -18.05
C ASP A 40 5.73 -7.40 -17.41
N PHE A 41 5.38 -6.32 -16.72
CA PHE A 41 6.36 -5.49 -16.01
C PHE A 41 7.15 -6.29 -14.97
N LEU A 42 6.49 -7.07 -14.11
CA LEU A 42 7.15 -7.86 -13.08
C LEU A 42 7.99 -9.01 -13.66
N THR A 43 7.57 -9.59 -14.78
CA THR A 43 8.32 -10.61 -15.52
C THR A 43 9.60 -10.03 -16.11
N ASP A 44 9.55 -8.85 -16.73
CA ASP A 44 10.74 -8.13 -17.20
C ASP A 44 11.74 -7.91 -16.06
N LEU A 45 11.29 -7.47 -14.88
CA LEU A 45 12.18 -7.30 -13.72
C LEU A 45 12.87 -8.62 -13.36
N ARG A 46 12.11 -9.72 -13.34
CA ARG A 46 12.61 -11.06 -12.99
C ARG A 46 13.63 -11.56 -14.02
N GLU A 47 13.35 -11.38 -15.30
CA GLU A 47 14.24 -11.77 -16.41
C GLU A 47 15.54 -10.95 -16.41
N ARG A 48 15.49 -9.70 -15.95
CA ARG A 48 16.69 -8.88 -15.67
C ARG A 48 17.43 -9.26 -14.40
N GLY A 49 16.98 -10.30 -13.68
CA GLY A 49 17.66 -10.87 -12.53
C GLY A 49 17.13 -10.41 -11.17
N LEU A 50 15.97 -9.74 -11.11
CA LEU A 50 15.33 -9.44 -9.82
C LEU A 50 14.82 -10.74 -9.19
N GLY A 51 15.47 -11.19 -8.13
CA GLY A 51 14.98 -12.27 -7.28
C GLY A 51 13.72 -11.87 -6.52
N THR A 52 13.05 -12.84 -5.88
CA THR A 52 11.83 -12.57 -5.12
C THR A 52 12.06 -11.56 -3.99
N PRO A 53 11.40 -10.40 -3.98
CA PRO A 53 11.49 -9.44 -2.89
C PRO A 53 10.90 -10.02 -1.59
N LEU A 54 11.43 -9.62 -0.43
CA LEU A 54 10.90 -10.05 0.86
C LEU A 54 9.48 -9.49 1.08
N PRO A 55 9.27 -8.15 1.11
CA PRO A 55 7.96 -7.58 0.92
C PRO A 55 7.82 -6.84 -0.41
N ILE A 56 6.62 -6.88 -0.99
CA ILE A 56 6.17 -5.98 -2.04
C ILE A 56 5.10 -5.05 -1.45
N VAL A 57 5.40 -3.76 -1.45
CA VAL A 57 4.50 -2.71 -0.94
C VAL A 57 3.79 -2.03 -2.11
N CYS A 58 2.47 -2.15 -2.19
CA CYS A 58 1.66 -1.57 -3.26
C CYS A 58 0.42 -0.84 -2.72
N ASP A 59 -0.24 -0.03 -3.53
CA ASP A 59 -1.45 0.74 -3.15
C ASP A 59 -2.70 -0.14 -2.90
N GLY A 60 -2.67 -1.37 -3.41
CA GLY A 60 -3.74 -2.36 -3.34
C GLY A 60 -4.56 -2.48 -4.63
N ALA A 61 -4.09 -1.96 -5.76
CA ALA A 61 -4.71 -2.17 -7.06
C ALA A 61 -4.91 -3.67 -7.37
N LYS A 62 -6.10 -4.05 -7.82
CA LYS A 62 -6.47 -5.45 -8.07
C LYS A 62 -5.57 -6.11 -9.12
N GLY A 63 -5.23 -5.38 -10.19
CA GLY A 63 -4.35 -5.87 -11.25
C GLY A 63 -2.94 -6.20 -10.72
N LEU A 64 -2.32 -5.27 -10.02
CA LEU A 64 -0.99 -5.47 -9.42
C LEU A 64 -0.99 -6.60 -8.39
N ASN A 65 -2.01 -6.67 -7.53
CA ASN A 65 -2.13 -7.75 -6.54
C ASN A 65 -2.16 -9.14 -7.21
N ALA A 66 -2.99 -9.31 -8.25
CA ALA A 66 -3.07 -10.56 -8.99
C ALA A 66 -1.77 -10.88 -9.75
N ALA A 67 -1.08 -9.85 -10.28
CA ALA A 67 0.21 -10.03 -10.94
C ALA A 67 1.30 -10.48 -9.96
N ILE A 68 1.34 -9.89 -8.75
CA ILE A 68 2.29 -10.29 -7.69
C ILE A 68 2.05 -11.74 -7.30
N GLU A 69 0.81 -12.16 -7.07
CA GLU A 69 0.47 -13.55 -6.74
C GLU A 69 0.95 -14.55 -7.82
N ARG A 70 0.94 -14.14 -9.09
CA ARG A 70 1.42 -14.97 -10.21
C ARG A 70 2.95 -15.01 -10.32
N ILE A 71 3.62 -13.86 -10.22
CA ILE A 71 5.05 -13.74 -10.53
C ILE A 71 5.94 -13.97 -9.29
N TYR A 72 5.50 -13.51 -8.12
CA TYR A 72 6.21 -13.59 -6.84
C TYR A 72 5.30 -14.17 -5.73
N PRO A 73 4.83 -15.43 -5.85
CA PRO A 73 3.81 -16.01 -4.95
C PRO A 73 4.22 -16.09 -3.48
N ILE A 74 5.53 -16.10 -3.20
CA ILE A 74 6.07 -16.20 -1.83
C ILE A 74 6.47 -14.84 -1.24
N ALA A 75 6.37 -13.75 -2.01
CA ALA A 75 6.66 -12.42 -1.48
C ALA A 75 5.56 -11.99 -0.50
N LEU A 76 5.95 -11.42 0.64
CA LEU A 76 4.99 -10.82 1.56
C LEU A 76 4.33 -9.62 0.88
N ARG A 77 3.01 -9.51 0.99
CA ARG A 77 2.28 -8.37 0.42
C ARG A 77 1.89 -7.40 1.52
N GLN A 78 2.24 -6.14 1.31
CA GLN A 78 1.87 -5.06 2.21
C GLN A 78 1.15 -3.96 1.43
N ARG A 79 0.09 -3.41 2.02
CA ARG A 79 -0.54 -2.21 1.50
C ARG A 79 0.24 -0.97 1.94
N CYS A 80 0.55 -0.10 0.99
CA CYS A 80 1.24 1.16 1.23
C CYS A 80 0.41 2.06 2.17
N LEU A 81 0.98 2.38 3.34
CA LEU A 81 0.32 3.19 4.37
C LEU A 81 0.01 4.61 3.86
N ILE A 82 0.89 5.19 3.05
CA ILE A 82 0.70 6.54 2.48
C ILE A 82 -0.51 6.56 1.53
N HIS A 83 -0.61 5.60 0.61
CA HIS A 83 -1.76 5.52 -0.30
C HIS A 83 -3.05 5.17 0.45
N ARG A 84 -2.97 4.30 1.47
CA ARG A 84 -4.10 3.97 2.33
C ARG A 84 -4.61 5.21 3.08
N LEU A 85 -3.71 6.03 3.63
CA LEU A 85 -4.07 7.31 4.27
C LEU A 85 -4.72 8.28 3.28
N ARG A 86 -4.15 8.48 2.09
CA ARG A 86 -4.78 9.34 1.06
C ARG A 86 -6.20 8.89 0.74
N ASN A 87 -6.41 7.57 0.61
CA ASN A 87 -7.72 6.98 0.38
C ASN A 87 -8.71 7.18 1.55
N VAL A 88 -8.22 7.24 2.79
CA VAL A 88 -9.01 7.60 3.98
C VAL A 88 -9.36 9.09 3.91
N LEU A 89 -8.36 9.98 3.80
CA LEU A 89 -8.56 11.43 3.84
C LEU A 89 -9.44 11.97 2.72
N ALA A 90 -9.42 11.35 1.53
CA ALA A 90 -10.31 11.67 0.43
C ALA A 90 -11.81 11.51 0.78
N LYS A 91 -12.13 10.81 1.86
CA LYS A 91 -13.50 10.56 2.36
C LYS A 91 -13.78 11.30 3.68
N ILE A 92 -12.89 12.21 4.09
CA ILE A 92 -12.97 12.97 5.34
C ILE A 92 -13.12 14.45 5.01
N PRO A 93 -14.06 15.18 5.66
CA PRO A 93 -14.18 16.63 5.50
C PRO A 93 -12.88 17.35 5.84
N THR A 94 -12.53 18.39 5.08
CA THR A 94 -11.26 19.12 5.20
C THR A 94 -10.92 19.54 6.63
N GLY A 95 -11.92 20.02 7.40
CA GLY A 95 -11.72 20.45 8.79
C GLY A 95 -11.29 19.34 9.75
N MET A 96 -11.54 18.06 9.41
CA MET A 96 -11.19 16.90 10.24
C MET A 96 -9.95 16.15 9.75
N GLN A 97 -9.41 16.50 8.57
CA GLN A 97 -8.33 15.73 7.96
C GLN A 97 -7.05 15.73 8.80
N ALA A 98 -6.74 16.83 9.51
CA ALA A 98 -5.57 16.89 10.38
C ALA A 98 -5.67 15.89 11.53
N GLU A 99 -6.78 15.90 12.29
CA GLU A 99 -7.01 14.96 13.39
C GLU A 99 -6.97 13.49 12.92
N VAL A 100 -7.65 13.19 11.81
CA VAL A 100 -7.72 11.83 11.27
C VAL A 100 -6.34 11.37 10.77
N ARG A 101 -5.56 12.26 10.14
CA ARG A 101 -4.19 11.95 9.69
C ARG A 101 -3.29 11.66 10.87
N ASP A 102 -3.31 12.49 11.90
CA ASP A 102 -2.41 12.36 13.04
C ASP A 102 -2.75 11.09 13.83
N GLY A 103 -4.04 10.82 14.04
CA GLY A 103 -4.49 9.56 14.63
C GLY A 103 -4.17 8.34 13.77
N TYR A 104 -4.21 8.44 12.43
CA TYR A 104 -3.81 7.35 11.53
C TYR A 104 -2.34 6.99 11.69
N TRP A 105 -1.44 7.98 11.78
CA TRP A 105 -0.02 7.70 11.96
C TRP A 105 0.29 7.15 13.35
N ALA A 106 -0.41 7.59 14.38
CA ALA A 106 -0.28 7.05 15.75
C ALA A 106 -0.61 5.55 15.85
N ILE A 107 -1.42 5.00 14.94
CA ILE A 107 -1.65 3.55 14.85
C ILE A 107 -0.33 2.79 14.65
N PHE A 108 0.49 3.28 13.72
CA PHE A 108 1.71 2.62 13.23
C PHE A 108 2.98 3.10 13.94
N ASP A 109 2.89 4.09 14.82
CA ASP A 109 4.01 4.48 15.67
C ASP A 109 4.20 3.47 16.80
N THR A 110 5.25 2.67 16.67
CA THR A 110 5.58 1.58 17.61
C THR A 110 6.86 1.88 18.39
N THR A 111 7.43 3.07 18.25
CA THR A 111 8.77 3.42 18.75
C THR A 111 8.87 3.23 20.27
N ASP A 112 7.81 3.58 21.00
CA ASP A 112 7.77 3.55 22.46
C ASP A 112 7.32 2.20 23.04
N LEU A 113 7.03 1.20 22.20
CA LEU A 113 6.50 -0.07 22.69
C LEU A 113 7.58 -1.01 23.23
N GLY A 114 8.84 -0.88 22.80
CA GLY A 114 9.92 -1.79 23.19
C GLY A 114 9.64 -3.26 22.81
N ILE A 115 8.79 -3.49 21.81
CA ILE A 115 8.39 -4.81 21.32
C ILE A 115 9.12 -5.08 20.02
N GLU A 116 9.78 -6.23 19.94
CA GLU A 116 10.45 -6.68 18.72
C GLU A 116 9.44 -6.92 17.58
N PRO A 117 9.82 -6.64 16.31
CA PRO A 117 8.98 -6.93 15.16
C PRO A 117 8.55 -8.40 15.14
N GLY A 118 7.24 -8.64 15.07
CA GLY A 118 6.69 -10.00 15.07
C GLY A 118 5.17 -10.03 15.23
N PRO A 119 4.58 -11.22 15.39
CA PRO A 119 3.13 -11.42 15.47
C PRO A 119 2.46 -10.58 16.56
N GLN A 120 3.12 -10.41 17.72
CA GLN A 120 2.59 -9.58 18.81
C GLN A 120 2.47 -8.11 18.41
N LEU A 121 3.46 -7.56 17.69
CA LEU A 121 3.40 -6.18 17.22
C LEU A 121 2.29 -6.00 16.17
N VAL A 122 2.11 -7.00 15.30
CA VAL A 122 1.01 -7.04 14.32
C VAL A 122 -0.34 -7.01 15.03
N GLU A 123 -0.54 -7.82 16.07
CA GLU A 123 -1.78 -7.86 16.84
C GLU A 123 -2.09 -6.50 17.51
N ILE A 124 -1.08 -5.84 18.06
CA ILE A 124 -1.21 -4.50 18.66
C ILE A 124 -1.66 -3.48 17.61
N VAL A 125 -1.01 -3.47 16.45
CA VAL A 125 -1.35 -2.55 15.35
C VAL A 125 -2.77 -2.84 14.83
N ASP A 126 -3.15 -4.11 14.70
CA ASP A 126 -4.51 -4.49 14.30
C ASP A 126 -5.58 -4.01 15.29
N ASN A 127 -5.30 -4.14 16.59
CA ASN A 127 -6.20 -3.63 17.63
C ASN A 127 -6.30 -2.10 17.61
N ARG A 128 -5.19 -1.38 17.35
CA ARG A 128 -5.20 0.07 17.14
C ARG A 128 -6.00 0.47 15.91
N ILE A 129 -5.90 -0.27 14.80
CA ILE A 129 -6.73 -0.06 13.60
C ILE A 129 -8.20 -0.20 13.95
N LYS A 130 -8.60 -1.27 14.66
CA LYS A 130 -10.00 -1.49 15.07
C LYS A 130 -10.51 -0.37 15.97
N ALA A 131 -9.73 0.04 16.97
CA ALA A 131 -10.11 1.13 17.87
C ALA A 131 -10.26 2.47 17.14
N PHE A 132 -9.33 2.79 16.25
CA PHE A 132 -9.41 3.98 15.40
C PHE A 132 -10.64 3.94 14.50
N ALA A 133 -10.90 2.78 13.88
CA ALA A 133 -12.07 2.60 13.02
C ALA A 133 -13.38 2.78 13.79
N ALA A 134 -13.49 2.19 14.99
CA ALA A 134 -14.66 2.34 15.86
C ALA A 134 -14.95 3.80 16.21
N LYS A 135 -13.91 4.62 16.50
CA LYS A 135 -14.07 6.05 16.81
C LYS A 135 -14.78 6.83 15.69
N TYR A 136 -14.51 6.49 14.43
CA TYR A 136 -14.99 7.25 13.27
C TYR A 136 -16.02 6.51 12.43
N CYS A 137 -16.43 5.30 12.81
CA CYS A 137 -17.28 4.46 11.99
C CYS A 137 -18.66 5.11 11.74
N ASP A 138 -19.27 5.69 12.77
CA ASP A 138 -20.59 6.32 12.66
C ASP A 138 -20.58 7.60 11.81
N LEU A 139 -19.46 8.34 11.85
CA LEU A 139 -19.32 9.61 11.12
C LEU A 139 -18.84 9.41 9.68
N TYR A 140 -17.88 8.50 9.48
CA TYR A 140 -17.14 8.32 8.23
C TYR A 140 -17.01 6.83 7.85
N PRO A 141 -18.12 6.10 7.67
CA PRO A 141 -18.08 4.66 7.47
C PRO A 141 -17.33 4.26 6.19
N ALA A 142 -17.47 5.06 5.13
CA ALA A 142 -16.75 4.85 3.87
C ALA A 142 -15.22 5.02 4.03
N ALA A 143 -14.77 5.91 4.92
CA ALA A 143 -13.35 6.09 5.22
C ALA A 143 -12.81 4.89 6.02
N MET A 144 -13.56 4.42 7.01
CA MET A 144 -13.13 3.31 7.87
C MET A 144 -13.14 1.96 7.14
N ARG A 145 -14.01 1.77 6.15
CA ARG A 145 -13.96 0.62 5.24
C ARG A 145 -12.64 0.51 4.44
N VAL A 146 -11.86 1.59 4.31
CA VAL A 146 -10.51 1.51 3.73
C VAL A 146 -9.53 0.81 4.67
N LEU A 147 -9.79 0.86 5.98
CA LEU A 147 -8.96 0.29 7.02
C LEU A 147 -9.39 -1.13 7.40
N LEU A 148 -10.67 -1.47 7.30
CA LEU A 148 -11.19 -2.73 7.78
C LEU A 148 -11.28 -3.78 6.65
N PRO A 149 -11.03 -5.07 6.92
CA PRO A 149 -11.24 -6.15 5.99
C PRO A 149 -12.75 -6.50 5.86
N THR A 150 -13.56 -5.54 5.39
CA THR A 150 -15.00 -5.64 5.05
C THR A 150 -15.97 -6.02 6.20
N THR A 151 -17.15 -5.38 6.21
CA THR A 151 -18.31 -5.53 7.14
C THR A 151 -18.18 -5.10 8.61
N GLN A 152 -17.05 -4.55 9.07
CA GLN A 152 -16.95 -4.00 10.44
C GLN A 152 -17.37 -2.52 10.57
N CYS A 153 -17.81 -1.94 9.45
CA CYS A 153 -18.39 -0.64 9.23
C CYS A 153 -19.01 -0.68 7.80
#